data_AF-A0A7Y0Q4P8-F1
#
_entry.id   AF-A0A7Y0Q4P8-F1
#
_cell.length_a   1.000
_cell.length_b   1.000
_cell.length_c   1.000
_cell.angle_alpha   90.00
_cell.angle_beta   90.00
_cell.angle_gamma   90.00
#
_symmetry.space_group_name_H-M   'P 1'
#
loop_
_entity.id
_entity.type
_entity.pdbx_description
1 polymer ?
#
loop_
_entity_poly.entity_id
_entity_poly.type
_entity_poly.pdbx_seq_one_letter_code
_entity_poly.pdbx_strand_id
1 'polypeptide(L)'
;MLPRWRRILGWASAAAVLGVGGVVAHRFYTHATPERALAAEHTPSTGVVQSVPFAQGRLVISETPHGHGFYGWYLTRNFWGWHVGTTSSVSLGLNPSESPVDWAAISADGKTLLWGVSERPMKSVVYHQGRRSFSASIGTAGLWHVQVPGSVGVVYTRQWSMNLKNGKTVPMYPHA
;
A
#
# COMPACT_ATOMS: atom_id res chain seq x y z
N MET A 1 -13.11 -46.75 -39.71
CA MET A 1 -12.35 -45.50 -39.95
C MET A 1 -13.11 -44.34 -39.32
N LEU A 2 -12.61 -43.75 -38.23
CA LEU A 2 -13.24 -42.56 -37.63
C LEU A 2 -12.99 -41.33 -38.54
N PRO A 3 -14.01 -40.49 -38.80
CA PRO A 3 -13.89 -39.38 -39.74
C PRO A 3 -12.86 -38.35 -39.25
N ARG A 4 -11.96 -37.95 -40.18
CA ARG A 4 -10.81 -37.04 -39.98
C ARG A 4 -11.16 -35.74 -39.24
N TRP A 5 -12.41 -35.27 -39.35
CA TRP A 5 -12.96 -34.07 -38.72
C TRP A 5 -13.04 -34.14 -37.19
N ARG A 6 -13.26 -35.32 -36.60
CA ARG A 6 -13.32 -35.49 -35.13
C ARG A 6 -11.95 -35.31 -34.45
N ARG A 7 -10.86 -35.60 -35.16
CA ARG A 7 -9.50 -35.38 -34.64
C ARG A 7 -9.18 -33.89 -34.55
N ILE A 8 -9.52 -33.11 -35.58
CA ILE A 8 -9.21 -31.66 -35.64
C ILE A 8 -9.94 -30.89 -34.52
N LEU A 9 -11.21 -31.20 -34.25
CA LEU A 9 -11.92 -30.61 -33.10
C LEU A 9 -11.29 -31.01 -31.75
N GLY A 10 -10.81 -32.25 -31.62
CA GLY A 10 -10.13 -32.71 -30.41
C GLY A 10 -8.82 -31.96 -30.14
N TRP A 11 -8.01 -31.73 -31.18
CA TRP A 11 -6.76 -30.95 -31.08
C TRP A 11 -7.02 -29.47 -30.78
N ALA A 12 -8.01 -28.85 -31.42
CA ALA A 12 -8.39 -27.47 -31.15
C ALA A 12 -8.89 -27.28 -29.70
N SER A 13 -9.67 -28.23 -29.20
CA SER A 13 -10.17 -28.21 -27.81
C SER A 13 -9.04 -28.41 -26.80
N ALA A 14 -8.10 -29.34 -27.05
CA ALA A 14 -6.93 -29.55 -26.20
C ALA A 14 -6.00 -28.33 -26.18
N ALA A 15 -5.76 -27.70 -27.34
CA ALA A 15 -4.97 -26.48 -27.43
C ALA A 15 -5.63 -25.30 -26.70
N ALA A 16 -6.96 -25.16 -26.80
CA ALA A 16 -7.71 -24.17 -26.06
C ALA A 16 -7.64 -24.40 -24.53
N VAL A 17 -7.77 -25.65 -24.08
CA VAL A 17 -7.64 -26.00 -22.65
C VAL A 17 -6.23 -25.73 -22.13
N LEU A 18 -5.19 -26.06 -22.90
CA LEU A 18 -3.81 -25.76 -22.52
C LEU A 18 -3.51 -24.26 -22.53
N GLY A 19 -4.03 -23.51 -23.51
CA GLY A 19 -3.90 -22.06 -23.57
C GLY A 19 -4.58 -21.37 -22.39
N VAL A 20 -5.84 -21.71 -22.12
CA VAL A 20 -6.61 -21.16 -20.98
C VAL A 20 -5.98 -21.61 -19.65
N GLY A 21 -5.62 -22.89 -19.52
CA GLY A 21 -4.97 -23.43 -18.33
C GLY A 21 -3.63 -22.75 -18.05
N GLY A 22 -2.83 -22.49 -19.08
CA GLY A 22 -1.56 -21.78 -18.98
C GLY A 22 -1.73 -20.32 -18.53
N VAL A 23 -2.69 -19.58 -19.10
CA VAL A 23 -3.00 -18.20 -18.70
C VAL A 23 -3.48 -18.15 -17.25
N VAL A 24 -4.35 -19.08 -16.85
CA VAL A 24 -4.87 -19.16 -15.48
C VAL A 24 -3.73 -19.48 -14.50
N ALA A 25 -2.91 -20.50 -14.78
CA ALA A 25 -1.78 -20.89 -13.94
C ALA A 25 -0.76 -19.76 -13.81
N HIS A 26 -0.44 -19.07 -14.90
CA HIS A 26 0.44 -17.91 -14.89
C HIS A 26 -0.12 -16.81 -13.98
N ARG A 27 -1.40 -16.46 -14.13
CA ARG A 27 -2.03 -15.40 -13.31
C ARG A 27 -2.02 -15.75 -11.83
N PHE A 28 -2.37 -16.99 -11.48
CA PHE A 28 -2.29 -17.47 -10.11
C PHE A 28 -0.88 -17.38 -9.55
N TYR A 29 0.14 -17.71 -10.34
CA TYR A 29 1.53 -17.64 -9.91
C TYR A 29 2.01 -16.20 -9.69
N THR A 30 1.71 -15.30 -10.64
CA THR A 30 2.16 -13.90 -10.57
C THR A 30 1.36 -13.06 -9.59
N HIS A 31 0.13 -13.46 -9.22
CA HIS A 31 -0.71 -12.72 -8.27
C HIS A 31 -0.90 -13.49 -6.95
N ALA A 32 -0.03 -14.48 -6.66
CA ALA A 32 -0.12 -15.34 -5.47
C ALA A 32 0.09 -14.57 -4.15
N THR A 33 0.97 -13.57 -4.17
CA THR A 33 1.29 -12.71 -3.01
C THR A 33 1.15 -11.24 -3.40
N PRO A 34 0.94 -10.34 -2.43
CA PRO A 34 0.88 -8.91 -2.69
C PRO A 34 2.11 -8.39 -3.44
N GLU A 35 3.30 -8.82 -3.03
CA GLU A 35 4.57 -8.35 -3.59
C GLU A 35 4.76 -8.83 -5.03
N ARG A 36 4.31 -10.06 -5.35
CA ARG A 36 4.33 -10.59 -6.72
C ARG A 36 3.31 -9.89 -7.61
N ALA A 37 2.10 -9.67 -7.09
CA ALA A 37 1.06 -8.94 -7.82
C ALA A 37 1.54 -7.53 -8.16
N LEU A 38 2.13 -6.83 -7.18
CA LEU A 38 2.72 -5.51 -7.38
C LEU A 38 3.83 -5.54 -8.44
N ALA A 39 4.76 -6.49 -8.36
CA ALA A 39 5.83 -6.63 -9.35
C ALA A 39 5.33 -7.00 -10.76
N ALA A 40 4.22 -7.72 -10.86
CA ALA A 40 3.62 -8.10 -12.13
C ALA A 40 2.84 -6.96 -12.80
N GLU A 41 2.16 -6.11 -12.00
CA GLU A 41 1.33 -5.00 -12.49
C GLU A 41 2.13 -3.71 -12.69
N HIS A 42 3.22 -3.52 -11.94
CA HIS A 42 3.96 -2.25 -11.90
C HIS A 42 5.47 -2.45 -11.96
N THR A 43 6.02 -2.49 -13.18
CA THR A 43 7.47 -2.47 -13.45
C THR A 43 7.93 -1.10 -13.97
N PRO A 44 9.06 -0.54 -13.48
CA PRO A 44 9.94 -1.11 -12.46
C PRO A 44 9.34 -0.96 -11.05
N SER A 45 9.11 -2.09 -10.35
CA SER A 45 8.83 -2.05 -8.92
C SER A 45 10.16 -1.90 -8.19
N THR A 46 10.35 -0.76 -7.57
CA THR A 46 11.35 -0.57 -6.52
C THR A 46 11.13 -1.54 -5.37
N GLY A 47 12.19 -1.80 -4.60
CA GLY A 47 12.15 -2.76 -3.50
C GLY A 47 11.00 -2.49 -2.53
N VAL A 48 10.27 -3.55 -2.18
CA VAL A 48 9.26 -3.51 -1.12
C VAL A 48 9.98 -3.32 0.22
N VAL A 49 9.59 -2.29 0.95
CA VAL A 49 10.16 -1.91 2.25
C VAL A 49 9.32 -2.45 3.40
N GLN A 50 7.99 -2.41 3.25
CA GLN A 50 7.08 -2.84 4.30
C GLN A 50 5.78 -3.41 3.71
N SER A 51 5.16 -4.36 4.43
CA SER A 51 3.87 -4.95 4.06
C SER A 51 3.01 -5.02 5.33
N VAL A 52 1.93 -4.24 5.38
CA VAL A 52 1.11 -4.01 6.58
C VAL A 52 -0.32 -4.52 6.33
N PRO A 53 -0.88 -5.38 7.19
CA PRO A 53 -2.31 -5.75 7.11
C PRO A 53 -3.21 -4.53 7.29
N PHE A 54 -4.16 -4.30 6.40
CA PHE A 54 -5.11 -3.18 6.50
C PHE A 54 -6.47 -3.54 5.88
N ALA A 55 -7.55 -3.32 6.63
CA ALA A 55 -8.91 -3.68 6.21
C ALA A 55 -8.98 -5.17 5.77
N GLN A 56 -9.59 -5.50 4.62
CA GLN A 56 -9.56 -6.86 4.06
C GLN A 56 -8.32 -7.17 3.21
N GLY A 57 -7.35 -6.26 3.17
CA GLY A 57 -6.19 -6.31 2.28
C GLY A 57 -4.88 -6.00 2.99
N ARG A 58 -3.92 -5.45 2.24
CA ARG A 58 -2.60 -5.06 2.75
C ARG A 58 -2.14 -3.77 2.09
N LEU A 59 -1.50 -2.90 2.87
CA LEU A 59 -0.68 -1.82 2.34
C LEU A 59 0.74 -2.36 2.12
N VAL A 60 1.19 -2.39 0.86
CA VAL A 60 2.58 -2.66 0.51
C VAL A 60 3.25 -1.31 0.27
N ILE A 61 4.35 -1.05 0.96
CA ILE A 61 5.14 0.19 0.82
C ILE A 61 6.40 -0.15 0.04
N SER A 62 6.66 0.58 -1.04
CA SER A 62 7.88 0.49 -1.83
C SER A 62 8.56 1.85 -1.92
N GLU A 63 9.86 1.87 -2.20
CA GLU A 63 10.55 3.13 -2.56
C GLU A 63 9.99 3.71 -3.87
N THR A 64 10.34 4.92 -4.27
CA THR A 64 10.02 5.43 -5.62
C THR A 64 11.19 5.21 -6.60
N PRO A 65 10.97 4.75 -7.85
CA PRO A 65 12.06 4.40 -8.80
C PRO A 65 13.05 5.50 -9.15
N HIS A 66 12.64 6.77 -9.07
CA HIS A 66 13.44 7.92 -9.49
C HIS A 66 13.42 9.06 -8.47
N GLY A 67 13.07 8.79 -7.21
CA GLY A 67 12.66 9.85 -6.30
C GLY A 67 13.03 9.68 -4.84
N HIS A 68 12.82 10.77 -4.11
CA HIS A 68 12.89 10.89 -2.67
C HIS A 68 11.49 10.61 -2.12
N GLY A 69 11.16 9.35 -1.79
CA GLY A 69 9.84 9.03 -1.25
C GLY A 69 9.47 7.55 -1.27
N PHE A 70 8.20 7.29 -0.96
CA PHE A 70 7.61 5.96 -0.93
C PHE A 70 6.24 5.94 -1.62
N TYR A 71 5.92 4.83 -2.26
CA TYR A 71 4.56 4.50 -2.68
C TYR A 71 3.91 3.55 -1.69
N GLY A 72 2.65 3.82 -1.35
CA GLY A 72 1.78 2.93 -0.60
C GLY A 72 0.72 2.35 -1.53
N TRP A 73 0.82 1.05 -1.79
CA TRP A 73 -0.08 0.28 -2.63
C TRP A 73 -1.05 -0.49 -1.75
N TYR A 74 -2.35 -0.20 -1.84
CA TYR A 74 -3.35 -1.01 -1.17
C TYR A 74 -3.77 -2.15 -2.08
N LEU A 75 -3.45 -3.37 -1.69
CA LEU A 75 -3.80 -4.58 -2.42
C LEU A 75 -4.91 -5.35 -1.70
N THR A 76 -5.86 -5.84 -2.46
CA THR A 76 -6.90 -6.76 -1.97
C THR A 76 -6.81 -8.08 -2.73
N ARG A 77 -7.43 -9.13 -2.18
CA ARG A 77 -7.40 -10.47 -2.77
C ARG A 77 -8.79 -10.87 -3.22
N ASN A 78 -8.89 -11.35 -4.45
CA ASN A 78 -10.09 -12.00 -4.97
C ASN A 78 -9.76 -13.43 -5.46
N PHE A 79 -10.70 -14.06 -6.15
CA PHE A 79 -10.53 -15.40 -6.71
C PHE A 79 -9.30 -15.53 -7.63
N TRP A 80 -8.94 -14.46 -8.35
CA TRP A 80 -7.84 -14.43 -9.31
C TRP A 80 -6.49 -14.03 -8.70
N GLY A 81 -6.44 -13.78 -7.39
CA GLY A 81 -5.22 -13.40 -6.67
C GLY A 81 -5.27 -12.00 -6.07
N TRP A 82 -4.10 -11.50 -5.69
CA TRP A 82 -3.90 -10.14 -5.21
C TRP A 82 -3.91 -9.15 -6.37
N HIS A 83 -4.45 -7.96 -6.15
CA HIS A 83 -4.49 -6.89 -7.15
C HIS A 83 -4.43 -5.53 -6.45
N VAL A 84 -3.89 -4.52 -7.14
CA VAL A 84 -3.85 -3.15 -6.64
C VAL A 84 -5.25 -2.54 -6.71
N GLY A 85 -5.76 -2.06 -5.57
CA GLY A 85 -7.03 -1.36 -5.47
C GLY A 85 -6.86 0.16 -5.52
N THR A 86 -5.92 0.70 -4.75
CA THR A 86 -5.60 2.14 -4.76
C THR A 86 -4.15 2.37 -4.38
N THR A 87 -3.65 3.55 -4.70
CA THR A 87 -2.27 3.95 -4.44
C THR A 87 -2.23 5.34 -3.81
N SER A 88 -1.16 5.62 -3.09
CA SER A 88 -0.81 6.95 -2.63
C SER A 88 0.71 7.05 -2.54
N SER A 89 1.23 8.26 -2.47
CA SER A 89 2.67 8.51 -2.36
C SER A 89 2.94 9.48 -1.22
N VAL A 90 4.11 9.34 -0.64
CA VAL A 90 4.69 10.33 0.28
C VAL A 90 6.11 10.63 -0.15
N SER A 91 6.53 11.87 0.04
CA SER A 91 7.80 12.42 -0.39
C SER A 91 8.75 12.61 0.78
N LEU A 92 10.03 12.50 0.45
CA LEU A 92 11.18 12.88 1.25
C LEU A 92 11.82 14.15 0.64
N GLY A 93 12.75 14.77 1.34
CA GLY A 93 13.31 16.08 1.00
C GLY A 93 12.42 17.25 1.43
N LEU A 94 11.57 17.04 2.43
CA LEU A 94 10.71 18.08 2.95
C LEU A 94 11.56 19.14 3.65
N ASN A 95 11.17 20.41 3.54
CA ASN A 95 11.84 21.46 4.30
C ASN A 95 11.64 21.18 5.81
N PRO A 96 12.69 20.80 6.56
CA PRO A 96 12.51 20.30 7.91
C PRO A 96 12.00 21.38 8.87
N SER A 97 12.13 22.66 8.53
CA SER A 97 11.58 23.78 9.31
C SER A 97 10.09 24.02 9.10
N GLU A 98 9.51 23.51 8.00
CA GLU A 98 8.12 23.80 7.60
C GLU A 98 7.22 22.57 7.72
N SER A 99 7.68 21.39 7.30
CA SER A 99 6.93 20.14 7.46
C SER A 99 7.87 18.94 7.63
N PRO A 100 8.08 18.43 8.86
CA PRO A 100 9.02 17.33 9.09
C PRO A 100 8.46 15.94 8.74
N VAL A 101 7.24 15.87 8.22
CA VAL A 101 6.51 14.64 7.90
C VAL A 101 5.65 14.86 6.67
N ASP A 102 5.71 13.92 5.73
CA ASP A 102 4.72 13.79 4.67
C ASP A 102 3.87 12.55 4.91
N TRP A 103 2.61 12.61 4.52
CA TRP A 103 1.62 11.59 4.85
C TRP A 103 0.50 11.50 3.83
N ALA A 104 -0.12 10.33 3.78
CA ALA A 104 -1.29 10.06 2.97
C ALA A 104 -2.32 9.24 3.74
N ALA A 105 -3.55 9.25 3.24
CA ALA A 105 -4.65 8.43 3.74
C ALA A 105 -5.11 7.45 2.67
N ILE A 106 -5.35 6.21 3.06
CA ILE A 106 -6.05 5.24 2.24
C ILE A 106 -7.28 4.76 3.02
N SER A 107 -8.47 4.93 2.43
CA SER A 107 -9.72 4.46 3.02
C SER A 107 -10.18 3.16 2.36
N ALA A 108 -10.54 2.15 3.17
CA ALA A 108 -11.08 0.87 2.71
C ALA A 108 -11.94 0.23 3.81
N ASP A 109 -13.06 -0.40 3.44
CA ASP A 109 -13.97 -1.15 4.34
C ASP A 109 -14.37 -0.39 5.62
N GLY A 110 -14.67 0.90 5.50
CA GLY A 110 -15.06 1.75 6.63
C GLY A 110 -13.92 2.03 7.63
N LYS A 111 -12.66 1.81 7.22
CA LYS A 111 -11.46 2.18 7.97
C LYS A 111 -10.57 3.08 7.12
N THR A 112 -9.74 3.87 7.77
CA THR A 112 -8.68 4.64 7.11
C THR A 112 -7.34 4.25 7.68
N LEU A 113 -6.36 3.99 6.81
CA LEU A 113 -4.96 3.90 7.16
C LEU A 113 -4.32 5.25 6.86
N LEU A 114 -3.88 5.94 7.90
CA LEU A 114 -3.00 7.10 7.77
C LEU A 114 -1.58 6.58 7.82
N TRP A 115 -0.75 6.95 6.86
CA TRP A 115 0.62 6.48 6.80
C TRP A 115 1.51 7.59 6.26
N GLY A 116 2.81 7.49 6.53
CA GLY A 116 3.72 8.51 6.08
C GLY A 116 5.15 8.25 6.48
N VAL A 117 5.97 9.27 6.26
CA VAL A 117 7.40 9.23 6.55
C VAL A 117 7.83 10.46 7.34
N SER A 118 8.66 10.25 8.35
CA SER A 118 9.24 11.29 9.18
C SER A 118 10.73 11.45 8.90
N GLU A 119 11.16 12.67 8.62
CA GLU A 119 12.58 13.01 8.43
C GLU A 119 13.29 13.39 9.73
N ARG A 120 12.54 13.71 10.78
CA ARG A 120 13.11 13.98 12.10
C ARG A 120 13.15 12.73 12.98
N PRO A 121 14.08 12.65 13.95
CA PRO A 121 14.09 11.60 14.94
C PRO A 121 12.88 11.73 15.88
N MET A 122 11.78 11.09 15.47
CA MET A 122 10.53 11.02 16.23
C MET A 122 10.41 9.65 16.91
N LYS A 123 9.66 9.62 18.03
CA LYS A 123 9.33 8.39 18.75
C LYS A 123 7.99 7.83 18.26
N SER A 124 6.98 8.69 18.17
CA SER A 124 5.65 8.31 17.71
C SER A 124 4.91 9.49 17.10
N VAL A 125 3.90 9.15 16.30
CA VAL A 125 2.88 10.07 15.80
C VAL A 125 1.57 9.76 16.47
N VAL A 126 0.80 10.80 16.81
CA VAL A 126 -0.50 10.70 17.47
C VAL A 126 -1.53 11.47 16.65
N TYR A 127 -2.56 10.77 16.21
CA TYR A 127 -3.73 11.31 15.54
C TYR A 127 -4.92 11.38 16.50
N HIS A 128 -5.63 12.50 16.49
CA HIS A 128 -6.79 12.77 17.34
C HIS A 128 -8.06 12.91 16.51
N GLN A 129 -9.06 12.07 16.81
CA GLN A 129 -10.37 12.09 16.16
C GLN A 129 -11.47 12.17 17.23
N GLY A 130 -12.02 13.36 17.42
CA GLY A 130 -12.96 13.63 18.50
C GLY A 130 -12.31 13.43 19.87
N ARG A 131 -12.82 12.48 20.66
CA ARG A 131 -12.29 12.12 22.00
C ARG A 131 -11.31 10.94 21.96
N ARG A 132 -11.00 10.40 20.79
CA ARG A 132 -10.11 9.25 20.62
C ARG A 132 -8.77 9.70 20.08
N SER A 133 -7.72 9.03 20.54
CA SER A 133 -6.35 9.22 20.08
C SER A 133 -5.81 7.89 19.59
N PHE A 134 -5.11 7.92 18.47
CA PHE A 134 -4.49 6.76 17.84
C PHE A 134 -3.03 7.08 17.64
N SER A 135 -2.13 6.15 17.98
CA SER A 135 -0.69 6.41 17.92
C SER A 135 0.06 5.33 17.18
N ALA A 136 1.09 5.73 16.46
CA ALA A 136 2.00 4.85 15.75
C ALA A 136 3.45 5.14 16.15
N SER A 137 4.23 4.10 16.39
CA SER A 137 5.69 4.24 16.53
C SER A 137 6.32 4.45 15.17
N ILE A 138 7.42 5.21 15.13
CA ILE A 138 8.22 5.35 13.92
C ILE A 138 9.05 4.08 13.70
N GLY A 139 8.87 3.45 12.55
CA GLY A 139 9.60 2.27 12.11
C GLY A 139 10.90 2.61 11.38
N THR A 140 11.41 1.61 10.67
CA THR A 140 12.58 1.74 9.81
C THR A 140 12.33 2.77 8.71
N ALA A 141 13.40 3.47 8.28
CA ALA A 141 13.33 4.53 7.25
C ALA A 141 12.39 5.70 7.58
N GLY A 142 12.00 5.88 8.86
CA GLY A 142 11.09 6.94 9.27
C GLY A 142 9.62 6.66 8.96
N LEU A 143 9.28 5.47 8.46
CA LEU A 143 7.91 5.10 8.10
C LEU A 143 7.04 4.91 9.34
N TRP A 144 5.79 5.34 9.26
CA TRP A 144 4.79 5.12 10.29
C TRP A 144 3.41 4.92 9.66
N HIS A 145 2.52 4.26 10.39
CA HIS A 145 1.15 4.04 9.95
C HIS A 145 0.23 3.84 11.15
N VAL A 146 -0.99 4.36 11.05
CA VAL A 146 -2.03 4.25 12.07
C VAL A 146 -3.37 3.95 11.41
N GLN A 147 -4.08 2.95 11.94
CA GLN A 147 -5.42 2.59 11.49
C GLN A 147 -6.46 3.28 12.37
N VAL A 148 -7.43 3.92 11.72
CA VAL A 148 -8.52 4.63 12.38
C VAL A 148 -9.87 4.17 11.84
N PRO A 149 -10.91 4.12 12.68
CA PRO A 149 -12.26 3.79 12.25
C PRO A 149 -12.87 4.95 11.45
N GLY A 150 -13.66 4.60 10.43
CA GLY A 150 -14.33 5.56 9.56
C GLY A 150 -13.40 6.20 8.52
N SER A 151 -13.99 7.10 7.73
CA SER A 151 -13.26 7.92 6.76
C SER A 151 -12.58 9.09 7.47
N VAL A 152 -11.34 9.37 7.09
CA VAL A 152 -10.66 10.62 7.46
C VAL A 152 -10.83 11.61 6.31
N GLY A 153 -11.52 12.71 6.60
CA GLY A 153 -11.64 13.84 5.68
C GLY A 153 -10.42 14.76 5.74
N VAL A 154 -10.66 16.06 5.72
CA VAL A 154 -9.58 17.05 5.92
C VAL A 154 -9.01 16.89 7.32
N VAL A 155 -7.71 16.68 7.37
CA VAL A 155 -6.92 16.66 8.60
C VAL A 155 -6.52 18.09 8.95
N TYR A 156 -6.90 18.53 10.15
CA TYR A 156 -6.49 19.83 10.67
C TYR A 156 -5.24 19.73 11.55
N THR A 157 -4.46 20.80 11.64
CA THR A 157 -3.19 20.90 12.40
C THR A 157 -3.31 20.45 13.85
N ARG A 158 -4.47 20.65 14.50
CA ARG A 158 -4.71 20.27 15.90
C ARG A 158 -5.04 18.79 16.08
N GLN A 159 -5.28 18.06 14.99
CA GLN A 159 -5.59 16.64 15.03
C GLN A 159 -4.32 15.78 14.98
N TRP A 160 -3.14 16.38 14.83
CA TRP A 160 -1.87 15.67 14.80
C TRP A 160 -0.86 16.23 15.77
N SER A 161 -0.17 15.31 16.44
CA SER A 161 1.02 15.63 17.19
C SER A 161 2.08 14.55 16.99
N MET A 162 3.33 14.96 17.12
CA MET A 162 4.47 14.05 17.18
C MET A 162 5.05 14.07 18.59
N ASN A 163 5.51 12.92 19.07
CA ASN A 163 6.36 12.83 20.24
C ASN A 163 7.80 12.67 19.78
N LEU A 164 8.65 13.62 20.14
CA LEU A 164 10.07 13.58 19.88
C LEU A 164 10.77 12.61 20.84
N LYS A 165 11.97 12.14 20.46
CA LYS A 165 12.77 11.24 21.34
C LYS A 165 13.14 11.88 22.68
N ASN A 166 13.19 13.21 22.75
CA ASN A 166 13.45 13.97 23.98
C ASN A 166 12.19 14.17 24.86
N GLY A 167 11.06 13.54 24.52
CA GLY A 167 9.81 13.61 25.30
C GLY A 167 8.93 14.81 24.99
N LYS A 168 9.37 15.76 24.15
CA LYS A 168 8.56 16.90 23.74
C LYS A 168 7.47 16.49 22.75
N THR A 169 6.24 16.96 22.97
CA THR A 169 5.14 16.85 22.02
C THR A 169 5.06 18.12 21.17
N VAL A 170 4.93 17.99 19.85
CA VAL A 170 4.86 19.11 18.91
C VAL A 170 3.68 18.89 17.96
N PRO A 171 2.85 19.91 17.66
CA PRO A 171 1.81 19.78 16.63
C PRO A 171 2.45 19.57 15.25
N MET A 172 1.75 18.85 14.38
CA MET A 172 2.21 18.63 13.00
C MET A 172 1.48 19.55 12.04
N TYR A 173 2.23 20.20 11.16
CA TYR A 173 1.69 20.98 10.05
C TYR A 173 1.65 20.08 8.82
N PRO A 174 0.45 19.74 8.30
CA PRO A 174 0.37 18.99 7.06
C PRO A 174 1.00 19.82 5.94
N HIS A 175 1.84 19.19 5.11
CA HIS A 175 2.15 19.75 3.81
C HIS A 175 0.84 19.73 3.00
N ALA A 176 0.48 20.89 2.42
CA ALA A 176 -0.68 21.01 1.54
C ALA A 176 -0.39 20.40 0.16
#